data_AF-A0A2P4XC04-F1
#
_entry.id   AF-A0A2P4XC04-F1
#
_cell.length_a   1.000
_cell.length_b   1.000
_cell.length_c   1.000
_cell.angle_alpha   90.00
_cell.angle_beta   90.00
_cell.angle_gamma   90.00
#
_symmetry.space_group_name_H-M   'P 1'
#
loop_
_entity.id
_entity.type
_entity.pdbx_description
1 polymer ?
#
loop_
_entity_poly.entity_id
_entity_poly.type
_entity_poly.pdbx_seq_one_letter_code
_entity_poly.pdbx_strand_id
1 'polypeptide(L)'
;MLVGGISLDDARNGGWIDSGEDPATVTDLVNLFNFSQVYWSQLPKQFGTWVGMVFIVAFGSCLDIAAIELDMGTKLDFNHELKTIGWSNVVSGLLGGCTGSYIFSLTILNYRSKINSRIVGVCVIIAQFGIVLAPISVMSYVPRFAFAATLIFIAIDLMIQWL
;
A
#
# COMPACT_ATOMS: atom_id res chain seq x y z
N MET A 1 16.53 16.85 10.68
CA MET A 1 17.60 17.72 10.12
C MET A 1 18.23 18.71 11.11
N LEU A 2 17.87 18.67 12.40
CA LEU A 2 18.43 19.57 13.43
C LEU A 2 19.51 18.96 14.33
N VAL A 3 19.94 17.71 14.09
CA VAL A 3 20.88 17.01 15.00
C VAL A 3 22.24 16.70 14.34
N GLY A 4 22.37 16.82 13.01
CA GLY A 4 23.57 16.41 12.27
C GLY A 4 24.36 17.52 11.56
N GLY A 5 23.93 18.78 11.59
CA GLY A 5 24.62 19.90 10.93
C GLY A 5 24.64 19.88 9.39
N ILE A 6 24.23 18.78 8.77
CA ILE A 6 24.06 18.63 7.32
C ILE A 6 22.83 19.39 6.83
N SER A 7 23.03 20.28 5.85
CA SER A 7 21.93 20.98 5.18
C SER A 7 21.09 20.01 4.33
N LEU A 8 19.85 20.38 4.04
CA LEU A 8 18.97 19.58 3.17
C LEU A 8 19.58 19.42 1.76
N ASP A 9 20.34 20.41 1.30
CA ASP A 9 21.04 20.37 0.01
C ASP A 9 22.27 19.45 0.05
N ASP A 10 23.02 19.40 1.16
CA ASP A 10 24.10 18.42 1.34
C ASP A 10 23.56 16.99 1.37
N ALA A 11 22.40 16.77 2.00
CA ALA A 11 21.74 15.47 2.04
C ALA A 11 21.24 15.03 0.64
N ARG A 12 20.79 15.98 -0.19
CA ARG A 12 20.42 15.71 -1.59
C ARG A 12 21.63 15.39 -2.46
N ASN A 13 22.70 16.18 -2.35
CA ASN A 13 23.95 15.96 -3.08
C ASN A 13 24.60 14.62 -2.71
N GLY A 14 24.46 14.19 -1.45
CA GLY A 14 24.89 12.86 -0.99
C GLY A 14 23.96 11.70 -1.37
N GLY A 15 22.86 11.96 -2.10
CA GLY A 15 21.90 10.94 -2.53
C GLY A 15 21.01 10.36 -1.42
N TRP A 16 21.02 10.95 -0.23
CA TRP A 16 20.24 10.50 0.92
C TRP A 16 18.76 10.85 0.82
N ILE A 17 18.46 11.97 0.15
CA ILE A 17 17.11 12.50 -0.07
C ILE A 17 16.97 12.80 -1.57
N ASP A 18 15.76 12.66 -2.10
CA ASP A 18 15.51 12.94 -3.51
C ASP A 18 15.83 14.41 -3.85
N SER A 19 16.39 14.63 -5.04
CA SER A 19 16.46 15.97 -5.62
C SER A 19 15.06 16.58 -5.53
N GLY A 20 14.97 17.86 -5.13
CA GLY A 20 13.69 18.55 -5.02
C GLY A 20 13.05 18.77 -6.39
N GLU A 21 12.63 17.68 -7.03
CA GLU A 21 11.84 17.67 -8.24
C GLU A 21 10.45 18.20 -7.93
N ASP A 22 9.85 18.85 -8.91
CA ASP A 22 8.52 19.42 -8.76
C ASP A 22 7.53 18.33 -8.33
N PRO A 23 6.64 18.62 -7.36
CA PRO A 23 5.63 17.66 -6.93
C PRO A 23 4.84 17.16 -8.13
N ALA A 24 4.80 15.84 -8.32
CA ALA A 24 3.98 15.23 -9.37
C ALA A 24 2.53 15.71 -9.22
N THR A 25 1.99 16.32 -10.27
CA THR A 25 0.63 16.86 -10.25
C THR A 25 -0.37 15.75 -10.60
N VAL A 26 -1.63 15.89 -10.19
CA VAL A 26 -2.71 14.95 -10.56
C VAL A 26 -2.80 14.77 -12.09
N THR A 27 -2.48 15.81 -12.86
CA THR A 27 -2.41 15.74 -14.33
C THR A 27 -1.33 14.78 -14.82
N ASP A 28 -0.18 14.70 -14.14
CA ASP A 28 0.88 13.74 -14.48
C ASP A 28 0.44 12.30 -14.19
N LEU A 29 -0.31 12.09 -13.10
CA LEU A 29 -0.94 10.81 -12.78
C LEU A 29 -1.94 10.37 -13.85
N VAL A 30 -2.73 11.29 -14.40
CA VAL A 30 -3.67 10.98 -15.49
C VAL A 30 -2.93 10.72 -16.80
N ASN A 31 -1.86 11.48 -17.09
CA ASN A 31 -1.04 11.31 -18.30
C ASN A 31 -0.29 9.97 -18.34
N LEU A 32 -0.03 9.35 -17.18
CA LEU A 32 0.52 7.99 -17.10
C LEU A 32 -0.41 6.94 -17.73
N PHE A 33 -1.73 7.17 -17.80
CA PHE A 33 -2.70 6.29 -18.46
C PHE A 33 -2.72 6.49 -19.99
N ASN A 34 -1.56 6.32 -20.63
CA ASN A 34 -1.46 6.42 -22.07
C ASN A 34 -1.67 5.07 -22.76
N PHE A 35 -2.90 4.81 -23.20
CA PHE A 35 -3.26 3.57 -23.92
C PHE A 35 -2.53 3.37 -25.25
N SER A 36 -1.95 4.42 -25.83
CA SER A 36 -1.15 4.31 -27.06
C SER A 36 0.19 3.62 -26.83
N GLN A 37 0.69 3.58 -25.59
CA GLN A 37 1.93 2.90 -25.23
C GLN A 37 1.70 1.44 -24.81
N VAL A 38 0.44 0.96 -24.85
CA VAL A 38 0.09 -0.40 -24.43
C VAL A 38 0.40 -1.39 -25.55
N TYR A 39 1.35 -2.28 -25.28
CA TYR A 39 1.66 -3.41 -26.15
C TYR A 39 0.65 -4.54 -25.97
N TRP A 40 -0.54 -4.41 -26.59
CA TRP A 40 -1.64 -5.37 -26.51
C TRP A 40 -1.25 -6.80 -26.92
N SER A 41 -0.21 -6.97 -27.74
CA SER A 41 0.33 -8.27 -28.14
C SER A 41 1.02 -9.04 -27.00
N GLN A 42 1.44 -8.37 -25.93
CA GLN A 42 2.07 -9.02 -24.76
C GLN A 42 1.06 -9.42 -23.68
N LEU A 43 -0.16 -8.87 -23.73
CA LEU A 43 -1.19 -9.11 -22.72
C LEU A 43 -1.56 -10.60 -22.59
N PRO A 44 -1.77 -11.37 -23.68
CA PRO A 44 -2.06 -12.81 -23.58
C PRO A 44 -0.91 -13.61 -22.94
N LYS A 45 0.34 -13.19 -23.10
CA LYS A 45 1.50 -13.87 -22.51
C LYS A 45 1.57 -13.70 -20.99
N GLN A 46 0.97 -12.62 -20.47
CA GLN A 46 0.91 -12.35 -19.03
C GLN A 46 -0.28 -13.03 -18.34
N PHE A 47 -1.17 -13.69 -19.09
CA PHE A 47 -2.34 -14.33 -18.52
C PHE A 47 -1.99 -15.34 -17.41
N GLY A 48 -0.93 -16.14 -17.60
CA GLY A 48 -0.45 -17.07 -16.58
C GLY A 48 0.01 -16.37 -15.29
N THR A 49 0.75 -15.26 -15.43
CA THR A 49 1.17 -14.41 -14.31
C THR A 49 -0.04 -13.84 -13.56
N TRP A 50 -1.07 -13.38 -14.28
CA TRP A 50 -2.28 -12.85 -13.69
C TRP A 50 -3.04 -13.90 -12.89
N VAL A 51 -3.23 -15.09 -13.45
CA VAL A 51 -3.86 -16.21 -12.72
C VAL A 51 -3.06 -16.54 -11.46
N GLY A 52 -1.72 -16.60 -11.55
CA GLY A 52 -0.85 -16.81 -10.39
C GLY A 52 -1.01 -15.73 -9.32
N MET A 53 -1.05 -14.45 -9.72
CA MET A 53 -1.29 -13.34 -8.79
C MET A 53 -2.65 -13.44 -8.12
N VAL A 54 -3.71 -13.82 -8.83
CA VAL A 54 -5.03 -14.03 -8.22
C VAL A 54 -4.95 -15.10 -7.12
N PHE A 55 -4.30 -16.23 -7.37
CA PHE A 55 -4.13 -17.26 -6.35
C PHE A 55 -3.31 -16.79 -5.16
N ILE A 56 -2.20 -16.09 -5.39
CA ILE A 56 -1.33 -15.58 -4.32
C ILE A 56 -2.09 -14.58 -3.45
N VAL A 57 -2.79 -13.61 -4.06
CA VAL A 57 -3.56 -12.59 -3.34
C VAL A 57 -4.73 -13.23 -2.61
N ALA A 58 -5.47 -14.16 -3.22
CA ALA A 58 -6.57 -14.85 -2.57
C ALA A 58 -6.09 -15.68 -1.37
N PHE A 59 -4.98 -16.42 -1.53
CA PHE A 59 -4.41 -17.22 -0.45
C PHE A 59 -3.90 -16.34 0.70
N GLY A 60 -3.15 -15.27 0.39
CA GLY A 60 -2.70 -14.29 1.39
C GLY A 60 -3.87 -13.66 2.13
N SER A 61 -4.93 -13.29 1.41
CA SER A 61 -6.16 -12.74 1.99
C SER A 61 -6.84 -13.72 2.95
N CYS A 62 -6.88 -15.01 2.62
CA CYS A 62 -7.41 -16.03 3.53
C CYS A 62 -6.59 -16.16 4.81
N LEU A 63 -5.25 -16.05 4.72
CA LEU A 63 -4.38 -16.03 5.89
C LEU A 63 -4.61 -14.78 6.76
N ASP A 64 -4.76 -13.61 6.13
CA ASP A 64 -5.08 -12.37 6.84
C ASP A 64 -6.41 -12.47 7.59
N ILE A 65 -7.47 -12.96 6.92
CA ILE A 65 -8.79 -13.16 7.53
C ILE A 65 -8.71 -14.15 8.70
N ALA A 66 -7.97 -15.25 8.54
CA ALA A 66 -7.78 -16.24 9.59
C ALA A 66 -7.02 -15.64 10.80
N ALA A 67 -5.98 -14.84 10.57
CA ALA A 67 -5.26 -14.16 11.64
C ALA A 67 -6.16 -13.17 12.41
N ILE A 68 -7.01 -12.43 11.69
CA ILE A 68 -7.99 -11.51 12.29
C ILE A 68 -9.03 -12.30 13.11
N GLU A 69 -9.59 -13.39 12.58
CA GLU A 69 -10.55 -14.25 13.28
C GLU A 69 -9.97 -14.82 14.59
N LEU A 70 -8.72 -15.30 14.53
CA LEU A 70 -8.02 -15.85 15.70
C LEU A 70 -7.83 -14.81 16.81
N ASP A 71 -7.49 -13.57 16.47
CA ASP A 71 -7.30 -12.50 17.47
C ASP A 71 -8.63 -11.94 17.99
N MET A 72 -9.63 -11.78 17.12
CA MET A 72 -10.95 -11.26 17.52
C MET A 72 -11.73 -12.24 18.39
N GLY A 73 -11.46 -13.55 18.27
CA GLY A 73 -12.19 -14.61 18.97
C GLY A 73 -13.62 -14.80 18.44
N THR A 74 -13.94 -14.23 17.27
CA THR A 74 -15.26 -14.27 16.63
C THR A 74 -15.15 -14.80 15.21
N LYS A 75 -16.01 -15.74 14.85
CA LYS A 75 -16.02 -16.32 13.50
C LYS A 75 -16.39 -15.29 12.44
N LEU A 76 -15.56 -15.16 11.42
CA LEU A 76 -15.79 -14.32 10.24
C LEU A 76 -16.34 -15.18 9.10
N ASP A 77 -17.18 -14.59 8.27
CA ASP A 77 -17.60 -15.23 7.01
C ASP A 77 -16.51 -15.03 5.96
N PHE A 78 -15.61 -16.01 5.83
CA PHE A 78 -14.54 -16.01 4.84
C PHE A 78 -15.02 -15.72 3.42
N ASN A 79 -16.18 -16.24 3.01
CA ASN A 79 -16.69 -16.02 1.66
C ASN A 79 -17.13 -14.57 1.45
N HIS A 80 -17.72 -13.97 2.48
CA HIS A 80 -18.10 -12.56 2.43
C HIS A 80 -16.86 -11.65 2.38
N GLU A 81 -15.89 -11.89 3.26
CA GLU A 81 -14.66 -11.11 3.33
C GLU A 81 -13.83 -11.23 2.05
N LEU A 82 -13.67 -12.44 1.52
CA LEU A 82 -12.91 -12.67 0.29
C LEU A 82 -13.59 -12.03 -0.93
N LYS A 83 -14.92 -12.03 -1.00
CA LYS A 83 -15.67 -11.30 -2.05
C LYS A 83 -15.45 -9.79 -1.94
N THR A 84 -15.42 -9.24 -0.73
CA THR A 84 -15.18 -7.82 -0.49
C THR A 84 -13.78 -7.42 -0.95
N ILE A 85 -12.75 -8.22 -0.63
CA ILE A 85 -11.38 -8.01 -1.11
C ILE A 85 -11.32 -8.11 -2.64
N GLY A 86 -11.99 -9.12 -3.22
CA GLY A 86 -12.06 -9.30 -4.67
C GLY A 86 -12.65 -8.09 -5.40
N TRP A 87 -13.81 -7.60 -4.94
CA TRP A 87 -14.44 -6.40 -5.50
C TRP A 87 -13.57 -5.15 -5.31
N SER A 88 -12.93 -4.99 -4.15
CA SER A 88 -11.99 -3.89 -3.90
C SER A 88 -10.84 -3.90 -4.90
N ASN A 89 -10.24 -5.06 -5.17
CA ASN A 89 -9.15 -5.19 -6.14
C ASN A 89 -9.59 -4.95 -7.58
N VAL A 90 -10.81 -5.34 -7.96
CA VAL A 90 -11.38 -5.01 -9.29
C VAL A 90 -11.53 -3.50 -9.45
N VAL A 91 -12.12 -2.82 -8.46
CA VAL A 91 -12.29 -1.36 -8.48
C VAL A 91 -10.93 -0.65 -8.47
N SER A 92 -9.99 -1.11 -7.65
CA SER A 92 -8.61 -0.60 -7.60
C SER A 92 -7.95 -0.72 -8.98
N GLY A 93 -7.97 -1.90 -9.60
CA GLY A 93 -7.36 -2.12 -10.92
C GLY A 93 -7.98 -1.28 -12.04
N LEU A 94 -9.30 -1.06 -12.02
CA LEU A 94 -9.98 -0.19 -13.00
C LEU A 94 -9.58 1.29 -12.86
N LEU A 95 -9.25 1.72 -11.64
CA LEU A 95 -8.73 3.06 -11.36
C LEU A 95 -7.18 3.11 -11.46
N GLY A 96 -6.54 2.02 -11.88
CA GLY A 96 -5.10 1.84 -12.00
C GLY A 96 -4.33 1.81 -10.68
N GLY A 97 -5.01 1.45 -9.59
CA GLY A 97 -4.40 1.12 -8.31
C GLY A 97 -3.79 -0.29 -8.30
N CYS A 98 -3.06 -0.58 -7.23
CA CYS A 98 -2.42 -1.86 -6.99
C CYS A 98 -3.37 -2.86 -6.31
N THR A 99 -3.02 -4.16 -6.38
CA THR A 99 -3.71 -5.21 -5.63
C THR A 99 -3.33 -5.17 -4.14
N GLY A 100 -4.28 -5.45 -3.26
CA GLY A 100 -4.06 -5.52 -1.82
C GLY A 100 -5.01 -6.46 -1.09
N SER A 101 -4.78 -6.57 0.21
CA SER A 101 -5.57 -7.32 1.20
C SER A 101 -5.71 -6.48 2.47
N TYR A 102 -6.34 -7.02 3.51
CA TYR A 102 -6.40 -6.40 4.83
C TYR A 102 -5.01 -6.31 5.47
N ILE A 103 -4.72 -5.18 6.10
CA ILE A 103 -3.57 -5.06 6.99
C ILE A 103 -4.01 -5.58 8.36
N PHE A 104 -3.83 -6.88 8.60
CA PHE A 104 -4.38 -7.57 9.77
C PHE A 104 -4.06 -6.84 11.08
N SER A 105 -2.83 -6.33 11.25
CA SER A 105 -2.40 -5.62 12.45
C SER A 105 -3.21 -4.34 12.72
N LEU A 106 -3.57 -3.59 11.68
CA LEU A 106 -4.39 -2.37 11.80
C LEU A 106 -5.85 -2.73 12.10
N THR A 107 -6.36 -3.80 11.48
CA THR A 107 -7.72 -4.30 11.76
C THR A 107 -7.85 -4.74 13.21
N ILE A 108 -6.88 -5.51 13.71
CA ILE A 108 -6.81 -5.94 15.11
C ILE A 108 -6.69 -4.74 16.05
N LEU A 109 -5.84 -3.76 15.73
CA LEU A 109 -5.68 -2.56 16.56
C LEU A 109 -7.00 -1.78 16.67
N ASN A 110 -7.68 -1.52 15.54
CA ASN A 110 -8.98 -0.83 15.54
C ASN A 110 -10.03 -1.59 16.35
N TYR A 111 -10.05 -2.92 16.24
CA TYR A 111 -10.94 -3.78 17.02
C TYR A 111 -10.66 -3.68 18.52
N ARG A 112 -9.40 -3.83 18.95
CA ARG A 112 -8.98 -3.73 20.36
C ARG A 112 -9.23 -2.34 20.94
N SER A 113 -9.08 -1.29 20.14
CA SER A 113 -9.42 0.09 20.50
C SER A 113 -10.93 0.37 20.54
N LYS A 114 -11.78 -0.61 20.23
CA LYS A 114 -13.26 -0.48 20.13
C LYS A 114 -13.70 0.58 19.12
N ILE A 115 -12.87 0.86 18.11
CA ILE A 115 -13.17 1.79 17.02
C ILE A 115 -13.64 0.96 15.82
N ASN A 116 -14.83 0.38 15.92
CA ASN A 116 -15.41 -0.52 14.90
C ASN A 116 -16.46 0.18 14.01
N SER A 117 -16.20 1.42 13.62
CA SER A 117 -17.11 2.22 12.79
C SER A 117 -16.63 2.36 11.35
N ARG A 118 -17.56 2.38 10.40
CA ARG A 118 -17.30 2.68 8.98
C ARG A 118 -16.64 4.06 8.77
N ILE A 119 -16.79 4.96 9.74
CA ILE A 119 -16.18 6.29 9.75
C ILE A 119 -14.65 6.21 9.67
N VAL A 120 -14.03 5.17 10.26
CA VAL A 120 -12.56 4.99 10.19
C VAL A 120 -12.10 4.89 8.75
N GLY A 121 -12.79 4.08 7.92
CA GLY A 121 -12.48 3.94 6.51
C GLY A 121 -12.66 5.25 5.74
N VAL A 122 -13.72 6.02 6.05
CA VAL A 122 -13.94 7.35 5.43
C VAL A 122 -12.81 8.32 5.78
N CYS A 123 -12.37 8.35 7.04
CA CYS A 123 -11.23 9.16 7.46
C CYS A 123 -9.95 8.79 6.70
N VAL A 124 -9.69 7.49 6.51
CA VAL A 124 -8.54 7.00 5.73
C VAL A 124 -8.63 7.43 4.27
N ILE A 125 -9.81 7.32 3.65
CA ILE A 125 -10.03 7.77 2.26
C ILE A 125 -9.74 9.27 2.15
N ILE A 126 -10.30 10.10 3.05
CA ILE A 126 -10.09 11.55 3.03
C ILE A 126 -8.61 11.89 3.24
N ALA A 127 -7.93 11.21 4.17
CA ALA A 127 -6.50 11.42 4.40
C ALA A 127 -5.66 11.05 3.17
N GLN A 128 -5.96 9.92 2.51
CA GLN A 128 -5.26 9.49 1.31
C GLN A 128 -5.46 10.45 0.14
N PHE A 129 -6.70 10.90 -0.09
CA PHE A 129 -6.99 11.93 -1.08
C PHE A 129 -6.30 13.26 -0.74
N GLY A 130 -6.28 13.66 0.53
CA GLY A 130 -5.58 14.86 0.99
C GLY A 130 -4.08 14.81 0.69
N ILE A 131 -3.44 13.65 0.88
CA ILE A 131 -2.02 13.46 0.55
C ILE A 131 -1.79 13.53 -0.96
N VAL A 132 -2.64 12.91 -1.78
CA VAL A 132 -2.51 12.92 -3.24
C VAL A 132 -2.75 14.32 -3.83
N LEU A 133 -3.64 15.11 -3.24
CA LEU A 133 -3.93 16.47 -3.67
C LEU A 133 -2.94 17.51 -3.11
N ALA A 134 -2.16 17.15 -2.09
CA ALA A 134 -1.17 18.05 -1.53
C ALA A 134 -0.05 18.26 -2.56
N PRO A 135 0.33 19.52 -2.88
CA PRO A 135 1.44 19.82 -3.77
C PRO A 135 2.79 19.64 -3.07
N ILE A 136 2.91 18.63 -2.21
CA ILE A 136 4.09 18.39 -1.37
C ILE A 136 4.60 16.99 -1.67
N SER A 137 5.80 16.92 -2.24
CA SER A 137 6.54 15.65 -2.35
C SER A 137 7.05 15.25 -0.97
N VAL A 138 6.38 14.29 -0.32
CA VAL A 138 6.85 13.70 0.94
C VAL A 138 8.25 13.08 0.76
N MET A 139 8.53 12.54 -0.43
CA MET A 139 9.83 11.97 -0.82
C MET A 139 10.98 12.99 -0.77
N SER A 140 10.69 14.28 -0.99
CA SER A 140 11.68 15.36 -0.92
C SER A 140 12.11 15.72 0.51
N TYR A 141 11.45 15.17 1.54
CA TYR A 141 11.77 15.42 2.95
C TYR A 141 12.20 14.17 3.72
N VAL A 142 11.83 12.98 3.24
CA VAL A 142 12.10 11.71 3.92
C VAL A 142 13.37 11.06 3.36
N PRO A 143 14.36 10.74 4.19
CA PRO A 143 15.55 10.02 3.75
C PRO A 143 15.21 8.64 3.17
N ARG A 144 15.85 8.29 2.04
CA ARG A 144 15.66 6.99 1.38
C ARG A 144 15.96 5.80 2.30
N PHE A 145 16.91 5.97 3.23
CA PHE A 145 17.26 4.93 4.21
C PHE A 145 16.08 4.59 5.14
N ALA A 146 15.18 5.55 5.42
CA ALA A 146 14.06 5.31 6.33
C ALA A 146 13.13 4.23 5.76
N PHE A 147 12.83 4.29 4.46
CA PHE A 147 12.04 3.26 3.78
C PHE A 147 12.73 1.89 3.80
N ALA A 148 14.04 1.86 3.54
CA ALA A 148 14.82 0.62 3.61
C ALA A 148 14.82 0.02 5.02
N ALA A 149 14.99 0.86 6.04
CA ALA A 149 14.93 0.44 7.45
C ALA A 149 13.55 -0.12 7.82
N THR A 150 12.46 0.53 7.37
CA THR A 150 11.10 0.01 7.57
C THR A 150 10.88 -1.34 6.89
N LEU A 151 11.36 -1.51 5.66
CA LEU A 151 11.26 -2.79 4.95
C LEU A 151 12.05 -3.91 5.66
N ILE A 152 13.29 -3.62 6.09
CA ILE A 152 14.11 -4.57 6.85
C ILE A 152 13.43 -4.92 8.18
N PHE A 153 12.87 -3.92 8.87
CA PHE A 153 12.15 -4.13 10.11
C PHE A 153 10.93 -5.06 9.90
N ILE A 154 10.11 -4.80 8.88
CA ILE A 154 8.97 -5.67 8.54
C ILE A 154 9.45 -7.08 8.20
N ALA A 155 10.54 -7.22 7.43
CA ALA A 155 11.09 -8.54 7.09
C ALA A 155 11.54 -9.31 8.35
N ILE A 156 12.20 -8.64 9.29
CA ILE A 156 12.62 -9.26 10.56
C ILE A 156 11.41 -9.65 11.42
N ASP A 157 10.40 -8.78 11.51
CA ASP A 157 9.16 -9.04 12.26
C ASP A 157 8.45 -10.29 11.74
N LEU A 158 8.31 -10.42 10.42
CA LEU A 158 7.75 -11.61 9.77
C LEU A 158 8.59 -12.88 10.04
N MET A 159 9.92 -12.77 10.05
CA MET A 159 10.80 -13.90 10.37
C MET A 159 10.67 -14.35 11.82
N ILE A 160 10.55 -13.41 12.76
CA ILE A 160 10.39 -13.71 14.19
C ILE A 160 9.01 -14.32 14.45
N GLN A 161 7.96 -13.82 13.82
CA GLN A 161 6.61 -14.36 13.99
C GLN A 161 6.48 -15.81 13.49
N TRP A 162 7.34 -16.21 12.55
CA TRP A 162 7.41 -17.58 12.03
C TRP A 162 8.20 -18.56 12.92
N LEU A 163 9.19 -18.07 13.67
CA LEU A 163 10.06 -18.84 14.57
C LEU A 163 9.40 -19.10 15.94
#